data_AF-T0QRF9-F1
#
_entry.id   AF-T0QRF9-F1
#
_cell.length_a   1.000
_cell.length_b   1.000
_cell.length_c   1.000
_cell.angle_alpha   90.00
_cell.angle_beta   90.00
_cell.angle_gamma   90.00
#
_symmetry.space_group_name_H-M   'P 1'
#
loop_
_entity.id
_entity.type
_entity.pdbx_description
1 polymer ?
#
loop_
_entity_poly.entity_id
_entity_poly.type
_entity_poly.pdbx_seq_one_letter_code
_entity_poly.pdbx_strand_id
1 'polypeptide(L)'
;MASNNELLLRTFPPTPPPMAPTSTASTPSPLPTAIESTDDFLLDLPSINKLLLSETSSTESDKETPTTKAATVVTANEDPYSRQHRYRKRQKDERQFLRDQVQSLTTQLRQLRDVKTVELASSSEWQKIARTQRVHAHQATLENTRLKRALEDQLKLANTLDQLLVKRPRLLFPTLDVVDWKFRKMPADPSAREASFHAMIDYAHSQVESILLQKGLRDATDGHHAINITTSDRDDCIVIDVQSVRVLDVDFLENANKCWSLWCEPEVTTTAKIPTVNIKVLDRFGPNAAYLQNIGSFGDEKPYLFMLSAVKRYVEKDRAVIVMRTVLEDALHPPPPGLFIGNHTSFCLLERLENGKCRRTMCMLGQLPIQAPGSGPLADEPPMMVCDYVLSHTTQTSHLIEDILGE
;
A
#
# COMPACT_ATOMS: atom_id res chain seq x y z
N MET A 1 33.43 -60.64 27.13
CA MET A 1 33.03 -61.25 28.43
C MET A 1 32.55 -60.13 29.35
N ALA A 2 31.48 -60.43 30.07
CA ALA A 2 30.47 -59.53 30.61
C ALA A 2 30.82 -58.81 31.93
N SER A 3 30.10 -57.71 32.18
CA SER A 3 29.48 -57.24 33.45
C SER A 3 29.51 -55.70 33.47
N ASN A 4 28.53 -54.91 33.88
CA ASN A 4 27.14 -55.02 34.34
C ASN A 4 26.65 -53.54 34.31
N ASN A 5 25.54 -53.21 33.66
CA ASN A 5 24.18 -53.10 34.23
C ASN A 5 23.99 -51.85 35.13
N GLU A 6 23.26 -50.85 34.64
CA GLU A 6 22.02 -50.37 35.30
C GLU A 6 21.22 -49.40 34.42
N LEU A 7 19.92 -49.70 34.36
CA LEU A 7 18.88 -48.98 33.65
C LEU A 7 18.29 -47.85 34.50
N LEU A 8 18.03 -46.69 33.91
CA LEU A 8 16.97 -45.78 34.36
C LEU A 8 16.05 -45.45 33.17
N LEU A 9 15.06 -46.33 32.98
CA LEU A 9 13.89 -46.09 32.14
C LEU A 9 12.97 -45.07 32.84
N ARG A 10 12.92 -43.83 32.33
CA ARG A 10 11.78 -42.94 32.59
C ARG A 10 10.72 -43.21 31.52
N THR A 11 9.64 -43.83 31.96
CA THR A 11 8.40 -44.04 31.20
C THR A 11 7.63 -42.73 31.09
N PHE A 12 7.31 -42.30 29.86
CA PHE A 12 6.32 -41.26 29.58
C PHE A 12 4.97 -41.92 29.28
N PRO A 13 3.83 -41.39 29.78
CA PRO A 13 2.51 -41.98 29.57
C PRO A 13 2.00 -41.77 28.12
N PRO A 14 1.16 -42.67 27.59
CA PRO A 14 0.65 -42.59 26.23
C PRO A 14 -0.40 -41.48 26.06
N THR A 15 -0.25 -40.70 25.00
CA THR A 15 -1.20 -39.72 24.47
C THR A 15 -2.52 -40.37 24.05
N PRO A 16 -3.69 -39.78 24.36
CA PRO A 16 -4.98 -40.33 23.95
C PRO A 16 -5.27 -40.09 22.44
N PRO A 17 -6.04 -40.98 21.78
CA PRO A 17 -6.34 -40.90 20.36
C PRO A 17 -7.39 -39.82 20.01
N PRO A 18 -7.42 -39.34 18.75
CA PRO A 18 -8.30 -38.25 18.32
C PRO A 18 -9.77 -38.69 18.23
N MET A 19 -10.66 -37.87 18.81
CA MET A 19 -12.11 -38.03 18.72
C MET A 19 -12.63 -37.76 17.30
N ALA A 20 -13.44 -38.68 16.79
CA ALA A 20 -14.20 -38.53 15.54
C ALA A 20 -15.34 -37.48 15.69
N PRO A 21 -15.70 -36.75 14.63
CA PRO A 21 -16.79 -35.78 14.67
C PRO A 21 -18.15 -36.48 14.63
N THR A 22 -18.86 -36.45 15.75
CA THR A 22 -20.29 -36.79 15.84
C THR A 22 -21.14 -35.68 15.21
N SER A 23 -21.68 -35.99 14.03
CA SER A 23 -22.75 -35.24 13.38
C SER A 23 -24.06 -35.45 14.15
N THR A 24 -24.46 -34.47 14.95
CA THR A 24 -25.85 -34.30 15.41
C THR A 24 -26.43 -33.02 14.82
N ALA A 25 -27.18 -33.19 13.74
CA ALA A 25 -28.01 -32.14 13.16
C ALA A 25 -29.11 -31.75 14.18
N SER A 26 -28.97 -30.58 14.79
CA SER A 26 -30.04 -29.92 15.53
C SER A 26 -30.61 -28.81 14.66
N THR A 27 -31.88 -28.96 14.31
CA THR A 27 -32.68 -28.01 13.54
C THR A 27 -32.84 -26.71 14.33
N PRO A 28 -32.44 -25.53 13.83
CA PRO A 28 -32.76 -24.27 14.50
C PRO A 28 -34.23 -23.91 14.23
N SER A 29 -35.00 -23.71 15.31
CA SER A 29 -36.33 -23.08 15.25
C SER A 29 -36.24 -21.67 14.66
N PRO A 30 -37.27 -21.22 13.92
CA PRO A 30 -37.19 -20.00 13.14
C PRO A 30 -37.15 -18.75 14.02
N LEU A 31 -36.21 -17.85 13.70
CA LEU A 31 -36.23 -16.47 14.17
C LEU A 31 -37.55 -15.80 13.74
N PRO A 32 -38.17 -14.95 14.58
CA PRO A 32 -39.31 -14.16 14.15
C PRO A 32 -38.87 -13.24 12.99
N THR A 33 -39.73 -13.20 11.98
CA THR A 33 -39.57 -12.46 10.73
C THR A 33 -39.14 -11.01 10.98
N ALA A 34 -38.14 -10.59 10.21
CA ALA A 34 -37.73 -9.20 10.09
C ALA A 34 -38.96 -8.30 9.89
N ILE A 35 -39.02 -7.20 10.63
CA ILE A 35 -39.92 -6.09 10.33
C ILE A 35 -39.31 -5.39 9.10
N GLU A 36 -39.53 -5.99 7.93
CA GLU A 36 -39.51 -5.29 6.66
C GLU A 36 -40.81 -4.48 6.57
N SER A 37 -40.71 -3.20 6.93
CA SER A 37 -41.62 -2.17 6.42
C SER A 37 -40.85 -0.85 6.40
N THR A 38 -39.88 -0.77 5.49
CA THR A 38 -39.47 0.52 4.93
C THR A 38 -40.57 0.92 3.96
N ASP A 39 -41.62 1.58 4.47
CA ASP A 39 -42.49 2.51 3.73
C ASP A 39 -43.67 3.07 4.58
N ASP A 40 -43.81 2.69 5.85
CA ASP A 40 -44.91 3.18 6.71
C ASP A 40 -44.77 4.62 7.25
N PHE A 41 -43.71 5.35 6.89
CA PHE A 41 -43.54 6.73 7.37
C PHE A 41 -44.31 7.77 6.53
N LEU A 42 -44.74 7.43 5.31
CA LEU A 42 -45.43 8.39 4.41
C LEU A 42 -46.96 8.31 4.44
N LEU A 43 -47.56 7.32 5.13
CA LEU A 43 -49.01 7.12 5.15
C LEU A 43 -49.72 7.71 6.38
N ASP A 44 -49.00 8.02 7.45
CA ASP A 44 -49.58 8.49 8.72
C ASP A 44 -49.46 10.01 8.97
N LEU A 45 -49.00 10.77 7.97
CA LEU A 45 -49.18 12.22 7.98
C LEU A 45 -50.59 12.53 7.46
N PRO A 46 -51.45 13.27 8.19
CA PRO A 46 -52.67 13.81 7.61
C PRO A 46 -52.27 14.63 6.39
N SER A 47 -52.67 14.17 5.21
CA SER A 47 -52.38 14.81 3.93
C SER A 47 -52.81 16.28 3.97
N ILE A 48 -51.85 17.19 4.12
CA ILE A 48 -52.06 18.65 4.04
C ILE A 48 -52.66 19.04 2.66
N ASN A 49 -52.50 18.18 1.65
CA ASN A 49 -53.07 18.35 0.32
C ASN A 49 -54.57 18.05 0.20
N LYS A 50 -55.23 17.48 1.23
CA LYS A 50 -56.67 17.16 1.16
C LYS A 50 -57.61 18.26 1.68
N LEU A 51 -57.08 19.35 2.24
CA LEU A 51 -57.86 20.47 2.79
C LEU A 51 -57.88 21.72 1.89
N LEU A 52 -57.12 21.72 0.78
CA LEU A 52 -57.04 22.84 -0.18
C LEU A 52 -57.90 22.65 -1.44
N LEU A 53 -58.68 21.56 -1.53
CA LEU A 53 -59.48 21.24 -2.72
C LEU A 53 -61.00 21.17 -2.47
N SER A 54 -61.50 21.62 -1.31
CA SER A 54 -62.95 21.53 -0.99
C SER A 54 -63.71 22.86 -0.97
N GLU A 55 -63.16 23.96 -1.46
CA GLU A 55 -63.93 25.22 -1.61
C GLU A 55 -63.69 25.92 -2.95
N THR A 56 -63.80 25.18 -4.07
CA THR A 56 -64.20 25.79 -5.35
C THR A 56 -65.00 24.80 -6.18
N SER A 57 -66.34 24.84 -6.09
CA SER A 57 -67.23 24.84 -7.26
C SER A 57 -68.69 24.72 -6.86
N SER A 58 -69.46 25.77 -7.15
CA SER A 58 -70.85 25.83 -7.62
C SER A 58 -71.15 27.34 -7.66
N THR A 59 -71.34 28.00 -8.79
CA THR A 59 -72.41 27.72 -9.76
C THR A 59 -72.07 28.18 -11.17
N GLU A 60 -72.53 27.35 -12.12
CA GLU A 60 -72.69 27.55 -13.56
C GLU A 60 -73.40 28.87 -13.93
N SER A 61 -73.16 29.37 -15.15
CA SER A 61 -74.15 29.28 -16.25
C SER A 61 -73.71 30.06 -17.49
N ASP A 62 -74.07 29.49 -18.63
CA ASP A 62 -73.72 29.80 -20.01
C ASP A 62 -74.02 31.22 -20.50
N LYS A 63 -73.23 31.71 -21.48
CA LYS A 63 -73.69 31.92 -22.88
C LYS A 63 -72.65 32.64 -23.75
N GLU A 64 -72.35 31.98 -24.87
CA GLU A 64 -72.17 32.49 -26.24
C GLU A 64 -71.71 33.95 -26.48
N THR A 65 -70.64 34.09 -27.26
CA THR A 65 -70.50 35.20 -28.24
C THR A 65 -71.20 34.85 -29.56
N PRO A 66 -71.75 35.85 -30.28
CA PRO A 66 -71.13 36.12 -31.58
C PRO A 66 -70.91 37.62 -31.89
N THR A 67 -69.72 37.88 -32.42
CA THR A 67 -69.29 38.87 -33.42
C THR A 67 -70.27 39.98 -33.89
N THR A 68 -69.84 41.26 -33.81
CA THR A 68 -69.48 42.15 -34.95
C THR A 68 -69.80 43.65 -34.70
N LYS A 69 -68.76 44.50 -34.82
CA LYS A 69 -68.71 45.95 -35.19
C LYS A 69 -69.60 46.95 -34.42
N ALA A 70 -69.00 47.97 -33.81
CA ALA A 70 -68.57 49.21 -34.45
C ALA A 70 -68.03 50.19 -33.41
N ALA A 71 -67.10 51.03 -33.86
CA ALA A 71 -66.29 51.95 -33.09
C ALA A 71 -67.07 52.97 -32.24
N THR A 72 -66.50 53.33 -31.09
CA THR A 72 -66.19 54.75 -30.85
C THR A 72 -64.87 54.86 -30.10
N VAL A 73 -63.95 55.56 -30.73
CA VAL A 73 -62.62 55.92 -30.25
C VAL A 73 -62.76 56.84 -29.03
N VAL A 74 -62.15 56.47 -27.89
CA VAL A 74 -61.38 57.41 -27.08
C VAL A 74 -60.10 56.71 -26.61
N THR A 75 -59.00 57.26 -27.09
CA THR A 75 -57.62 56.91 -26.83
C THR A 75 -57.23 57.09 -25.35
N ALA A 76 -56.39 56.14 -24.90
CA ALA A 76 -55.40 56.22 -23.83
C ALA A 76 -55.24 57.57 -23.09
N ASN A 77 -55.41 57.50 -21.76
CA ASN A 77 -54.50 58.08 -20.77
C ASN A 77 -54.77 57.41 -19.40
N GLU A 78 -54.43 56.13 -19.27
CA GLU A 78 -54.31 55.50 -17.94
C GLU A 78 -53.01 56.00 -17.31
N ASP A 79 -53.13 57.08 -16.52
CA ASP A 79 -52.04 57.70 -15.78
C ASP A 79 -51.16 56.64 -15.11
N PRO A 80 -49.83 56.64 -15.33
CA PRO A 80 -48.91 55.69 -14.68
C PRO A 80 -49.02 55.76 -13.15
N TYR A 81 -49.44 56.92 -12.62
CA TYR A 81 -49.72 57.14 -11.20
C TYR A 81 -50.85 56.25 -10.64
N SER A 82 -51.91 56.01 -11.43
CA SER A 82 -53.06 55.18 -11.02
C SER A 82 -52.74 53.67 -11.03
N ARG A 83 -51.94 53.21 -12.00
CA ARG A 83 -51.46 51.81 -12.04
C ARG A 83 -50.47 51.52 -10.93
N GLN A 84 -49.54 52.44 -10.66
CA GLN A 84 -48.55 52.29 -9.59
C GLN A 84 -49.20 52.36 -8.19
N HIS A 85 -50.23 53.18 -8.02
CA HIS A 85 -51.04 53.21 -6.79
C HIS A 85 -51.83 51.91 -6.58
N ARG A 86 -52.49 51.37 -7.63
CA ARG A 86 -53.18 50.06 -7.56
C ARG A 86 -52.22 48.91 -7.25
N TYR A 87 -51.02 48.92 -7.82
CA TYR A 87 -49.97 47.93 -7.53
C TYR A 87 -49.47 48.01 -6.07
N ARG A 88 -49.20 49.21 -5.57
CA ARG A 88 -48.80 49.42 -4.16
C ARG A 88 -49.89 49.01 -3.18
N LYS A 89 -51.16 49.25 -3.52
CA LYS A 89 -52.31 48.82 -2.73
C LYS A 89 -52.40 47.29 -2.70
N ARG A 90 -52.34 46.61 -3.85
CA ARG A 90 -52.33 45.14 -3.94
C ARG A 90 -51.18 44.52 -3.15
N GLN A 91 -49.97 45.08 -3.19
CA GLN A 91 -48.84 44.62 -2.38
C GLN A 91 -49.01 44.86 -0.88
N LYS A 92 -49.75 45.90 -0.49
CA LYS A 92 -50.07 46.14 0.92
C LYS A 92 -51.10 45.13 1.41
N ASP A 93 -52.13 44.88 0.61
CA ASP A 93 -53.19 43.93 0.89
C ASP A 93 -52.65 42.49 0.93
N GLU A 94 -51.77 42.11 -0.01
CA GLU A 94 -51.09 40.80 -0.02
C GLU A 94 -50.20 40.60 1.21
N ARG A 95 -49.43 41.62 1.61
CA ARG A 95 -48.63 41.56 2.84
C ARG A 95 -49.50 41.46 4.09
N GLN A 96 -50.68 42.07 4.08
CA GLN A 96 -51.61 41.94 5.18
C GLN A 96 -52.20 40.52 5.22
N PHE A 97 -52.62 40.00 4.08
CA PHE A 97 -53.11 38.62 3.94
C PHE A 97 -52.08 37.59 4.42
N LEU A 98 -50.81 37.70 3.98
CA LEU A 98 -49.74 36.81 4.43
C LEU A 98 -49.46 36.92 5.93
N ARG A 99 -49.59 38.11 6.52
CA ARG A 99 -49.45 38.30 7.98
C ARG A 99 -50.60 37.65 8.74
N ASP A 100 -51.82 37.82 8.26
CA ASP A 100 -53.01 37.22 8.86
C ASP A 100 -52.94 35.68 8.73
N GLN A 101 -52.42 35.16 7.61
CA GLN A 101 -52.19 33.73 7.40
C GLN A 101 -51.09 33.18 8.30
N VAL A 102 -49.96 33.88 8.46
CA VAL A 102 -48.92 33.52 9.42
C VAL A 102 -49.47 33.53 10.84
N GLN A 103 -50.29 34.52 11.21
CA GLN A 103 -50.91 34.59 12.52
C GLN A 103 -51.89 33.43 12.75
N SER A 104 -52.70 33.09 11.76
CA SER A 104 -53.62 31.94 11.79
C SER A 104 -52.85 30.63 11.95
N LEU A 105 -51.84 30.37 11.12
CA LEU A 105 -51.02 29.16 11.18
C LEU A 105 -50.22 29.08 12.48
N THR A 106 -49.72 30.20 13.00
CA THR A 106 -49.03 30.25 14.30
C THR A 106 -49.99 29.92 15.44
N THR A 107 -51.24 30.39 15.35
CA THR A 107 -52.29 30.09 16.33
C THR A 107 -52.68 28.61 16.28
N GLN A 108 -52.83 28.05 15.08
CA GLN A 108 -53.11 26.61 14.90
C GLN A 108 -51.96 25.74 15.41
N LEU A 109 -50.71 26.11 15.14
CA LEU A 109 -49.54 25.41 15.69
C LEU A 109 -49.50 25.47 17.21
N ARG A 110 -49.86 26.61 17.80
CA ARG A 110 -49.95 26.77 19.26
C ARG A 110 -51.02 25.86 19.84
N GLN A 111 -52.22 25.85 19.25
CA GLN A 111 -53.33 24.99 19.69
C GLN A 111 -52.95 23.50 19.60
N LEU A 112 -52.35 23.06 18.49
CA LEU A 112 -51.89 21.68 18.34
C LEU A 112 -50.79 21.32 19.34
N ARG A 113 -49.90 22.26 19.66
CA ARG A 113 -48.87 22.07 20.67
C ARG A 113 -49.49 21.95 22.06
N ASP A 114 -50.45 22.81 22.39
CA ASP A 114 -51.12 22.82 23.70
C ASP A 114 -51.93 21.52 23.91
N VAL A 115 -52.70 21.09 22.91
CA VAL A 115 -53.40 19.79 22.93
C VAL A 115 -52.43 18.63 23.14
N LYS A 116 -51.32 18.60 22.40
CA LYS A 116 -50.28 17.57 22.54
C LYS A 116 -49.65 17.58 23.94
N THR A 117 -49.46 18.75 24.55
CA THR A 117 -48.91 18.83 25.92
C THR A 117 -49.90 18.32 26.98
N VAL A 118 -51.20 18.56 26.81
CA VAL A 118 -52.24 18.03 27.70
C VAL A 118 -52.33 16.50 27.57
N GLU A 119 -52.30 15.98 26.34
CA GLU A 119 -52.26 14.52 26.09
C GLU A 119 -50.99 13.86 26.65
N LEU A 120 -49.85 14.56 26.62
CA LEU A 120 -48.61 14.09 27.23
C LEU A 120 -48.71 14.05 28.76
N ALA A 121 -49.40 15.01 29.38
CA ALA A 121 -49.63 15.06 30.82
C ALA A 121 -50.60 13.96 31.31
N SER A 122 -51.58 13.57 30.49
CA SER A 122 -52.54 12.49 30.81
C SER A 122 -52.08 11.09 30.37
N SER A 123 -50.90 10.95 29.77
CA SER A 123 -50.40 9.67 29.26
C SER A 123 -49.83 8.78 30.37
N SER A 124 -50.10 7.47 30.28
CA SER A 124 -49.54 6.45 31.17
C SER A 124 -48.01 6.42 31.06
N GLU A 125 -47.31 6.15 32.16
CA GLU A 125 -45.84 6.07 32.21
C GLU A 125 -45.27 5.12 31.14
N TRP A 126 -45.94 4.00 30.87
CA TRP A 126 -45.55 3.06 29.80
C TRP A 126 -45.68 3.64 28.40
N GLN A 127 -46.65 4.52 28.16
CA GLN A 127 -46.82 5.20 26.88
C GLN A 127 -45.69 6.22 26.65
N LYS A 128 -45.23 6.90 27.71
CA LYS A 128 -44.06 7.78 27.66
C LYS A 128 -42.78 7.00 27.37
N ILE A 129 -42.59 5.86 28.04
CA ILE A 129 -41.45 4.96 27.82
C ILE A 129 -41.48 4.40 26.39
N ALA A 130 -42.62 3.90 25.90
CA ALA A 130 -42.75 3.36 24.55
C ALA A 130 -42.47 4.41 23.47
N ARG A 131 -42.96 5.65 23.64
CA ARG A 131 -42.63 6.75 22.71
C ARG A 131 -41.14 7.08 22.71
N THR A 132 -40.51 7.11 23.89
CA THR A 132 -39.08 7.38 24.03
C THR A 132 -38.26 6.27 23.38
N GLN A 133 -38.58 5.00 23.64
CA GLN A 133 -37.94 3.84 23.02
C GLN A 133 -38.12 3.85 21.49
N ARG A 134 -39.29 4.25 20.98
CA ARG A 134 -39.52 4.38 19.53
C ARG A 134 -38.62 5.45 18.90
N VAL A 135 -38.43 6.60 19.56
CA VAL A 135 -37.52 7.65 19.08
C VAL A 135 -36.07 7.15 19.09
N HIS A 136 -35.64 6.47 20.15
CA HIS A 136 -34.29 5.89 20.22
C HIS A 136 -34.07 4.81 19.16
N ALA A 137 -35.04 3.92 18.94
CA ALA A 137 -34.96 2.90 17.89
C ALA A 137 -34.86 3.53 16.51
N HIS A 138 -35.62 4.60 16.25
CA HIS A 138 -35.56 5.32 14.99
C HIS A 138 -34.21 6.05 14.78
N GLN A 139 -33.67 6.66 15.82
CA GLN A 139 -32.33 7.26 15.76
C GLN A 139 -31.26 6.19 15.49
N ALA A 140 -31.37 5.04 16.14
CA ALA A 140 -30.45 3.92 15.93
C ALA A 140 -30.52 3.36 14.51
N THR A 141 -31.71 3.26 13.90
CA THR A 141 -31.85 2.81 12.51
C THR A 141 -31.28 3.83 11.52
N LEU A 142 -31.51 5.12 11.73
CA LEU A 142 -30.90 6.17 10.90
C LEU A 142 -29.37 6.13 10.98
N GLU A 143 -28.79 6.05 12.18
CA GLU A 143 -27.34 5.92 12.34
C GLU A 143 -26.80 4.63 11.72
N ASN A 144 -27.51 3.50 11.86
CA ASN A 144 -27.10 2.24 11.25
C ASN A 144 -27.03 2.35 9.71
N THR A 145 -28.04 2.99 9.08
CA THR A 145 -28.02 3.21 7.63
C THR A 145 -26.91 4.15 7.19
N ARG A 146 -26.62 5.19 7.99
CA ARG A 146 -25.50 6.12 7.72
C ARG A 146 -24.15 5.40 7.81
N LEU A 147 -23.95 4.58 8.84
CA LEU A 147 -22.73 3.80 9.04
C LEU A 147 -22.54 2.74 7.96
N LYS A 148 -23.60 2.04 7.54
CA LYS A 148 -23.56 1.08 6.42
C LYS A 148 -23.13 1.74 5.12
N ARG A 149 -23.68 2.92 4.78
CA ARG A 149 -23.23 3.70 3.62
C ARG A 149 -21.76 4.09 3.72
N ALA A 150 -21.31 4.58 4.87
CA ALA A 150 -19.90 4.92 5.08
C ALA A 150 -18.97 3.70 4.92
N LEU A 151 -19.40 2.53 5.39
CA LEU A 151 -18.66 1.28 5.24
C LEU A 151 -18.60 0.83 3.78
N GLU A 152 -19.72 0.89 3.05
CA GLU A 152 -19.76 0.61 1.62
C GLU A 152 -18.84 1.55 0.82
N ASP A 153 -18.78 2.83 1.17
CA ASP A 153 -17.90 3.79 0.53
C ASP A 153 -16.42 3.52 0.86
N GLN A 154 -16.11 3.12 2.10
CA GLN A 154 -14.77 2.67 2.47
C GLN A 154 -14.37 1.38 1.73
N LEU A 155 -15.29 0.43 1.55
CA LEU A 155 -15.04 -0.79 0.75
C LEU A 155 -14.82 -0.47 -0.72
N LYS A 156 -15.61 0.44 -1.30
CA LYS A 156 -15.39 0.93 -2.67
C LYS A 156 -14.02 1.59 -2.79
N LEU A 157 -13.64 2.44 -1.83
CA LEU A 157 -12.32 3.06 -1.79
C LEU A 157 -11.23 2.00 -1.70
N ALA A 158 -11.33 1.04 -0.78
CA ALA A 158 -10.37 -0.06 -0.65
C ALA A 158 -10.26 -0.87 -1.95
N ASN A 159 -11.38 -1.22 -2.59
CA ASN A 159 -11.40 -1.93 -3.87
C ASN A 159 -10.78 -1.10 -5.01
N THR A 160 -11.02 0.22 -5.05
CA THR A 160 -10.37 1.08 -6.05
C THR A 160 -8.87 1.21 -5.79
N LEU A 161 -8.45 1.29 -4.53
CA LEU A 161 -7.04 1.26 -4.16
C LEU A 161 -6.40 -0.07 -4.56
N ASP A 162 -7.08 -1.19 -4.30
CA ASP A 162 -6.59 -2.52 -4.65
C ASP A 162 -6.51 -2.70 -6.18
N GLN A 163 -7.52 -2.28 -6.94
CA GLN A 163 -7.45 -2.26 -8.40
C GLN A 163 -6.35 -1.35 -8.94
N LEU A 164 -6.09 -0.20 -8.31
CA LEU A 164 -4.98 0.68 -8.67
C LEU A 164 -3.63 0.16 -8.15
N LEU A 165 -3.60 -0.73 -7.16
CA LEU A 165 -2.42 -1.44 -6.64
C LEU A 165 -2.09 -2.67 -7.48
N VAL A 166 -3.08 -3.27 -8.12
CA VAL A 166 -2.94 -4.37 -9.07
C VAL A 166 -2.61 -3.85 -10.47
N LYS A 167 -3.18 -2.70 -10.88
CA LYS A 167 -2.91 -2.09 -12.20
C LYS A 167 -1.69 -1.18 -12.27
N ARG A 168 -1.14 -0.74 -11.14
CA ARG A 168 0.24 -0.25 -11.07
C ARG A 168 1.03 -1.36 -10.39
N PRO A 169 2.09 -1.93 -10.97
CA PRO A 169 3.04 -2.68 -10.15
C PRO A 169 3.58 -1.69 -9.11
N ARG A 170 3.08 -1.78 -7.87
CA ARG A 170 3.38 -0.82 -6.81
C ARG A 170 4.48 -1.38 -5.91
N LEU A 171 5.67 -0.80 -6.11
CA LEU A 171 6.44 -0.17 -5.03
C LEU A 171 6.72 -1.06 -3.82
N LEU A 172 7.43 -2.16 -4.03
CA LEU A 172 8.32 -2.66 -2.99
C LEU A 172 9.73 -2.05 -3.10
N PHE A 173 10.13 -1.58 -4.30
CA PHE A 173 11.29 -0.72 -4.52
C PHE A 173 11.08 0.17 -5.77
N PRO A 174 11.05 1.52 -5.69
CA PRO A 174 10.97 2.37 -6.89
C PRO A 174 12.20 2.27 -7.80
N THR A 175 13.26 1.61 -7.36
CA THR A 175 14.55 1.47 -8.04
C THR A 175 14.69 0.22 -8.90
N LEU A 176 13.69 -0.68 -8.95
CA LEU A 176 13.91 -2.00 -9.53
C LEU A 176 12.90 -2.49 -10.58
N ASP A 177 11.78 -1.79 -10.80
CA ASP A 177 10.63 -2.45 -11.42
C ASP A 177 10.27 -1.97 -12.84
N VAL A 178 10.18 -2.96 -13.73
CA VAL A 178 9.61 -2.98 -15.09
C VAL A 178 10.32 -2.19 -16.20
N VAL A 179 10.86 -0.99 -15.96
CA VAL A 179 11.67 -0.27 -16.98
C VAL A 179 13.10 -0.83 -17.05
N ASP A 180 13.57 -1.37 -15.92
CA ASP A 180 14.95 -1.77 -15.63
C ASP A 180 15.43 -3.05 -16.35
N TRP A 181 14.55 -4.01 -16.67
CA TRP A 181 15.01 -5.28 -17.29
C TRP A 181 15.63 -5.05 -18.67
N LYS A 182 15.12 -4.07 -19.44
CA LYS A 182 15.70 -3.70 -20.75
C LYS A 182 17.08 -3.08 -20.62
N PHE A 183 17.33 -2.38 -19.51
CA PHE A 183 18.62 -1.76 -19.21
C PHE A 183 19.61 -2.73 -18.53
N ARG A 184 19.20 -3.96 -18.20
CA ARG A 184 20.04 -4.99 -17.59
C ARG A 184 20.55 -6.03 -18.60
N LYS A 185 20.66 -5.61 -19.85
CA LYS A 185 21.15 -6.41 -20.96
C LYS A 185 22.48 -5.87 -21.43
N MET A 186 23.44 -6.76 -21.65
CA MET A 186 24.73 -6.41 -22.22
C MET A 186 24.78 -6.78 -23.71
N PRO A 187 24.98 -5.80 -24.61
CA PRO A 187 25.22 -6.06 -26.02
C PRO A 187 26.49 -6.87 -26.27
N ALA A 188 26.55 -7.52 -27.43
CA ALA A 188 27.74 -8.21 -27.92
C ALA A 188 28.75 -7.26 -28.60
N ASP A 189 28.26 -6.14 -29.17
CA ASP A 189 29.12 -5.13 -29.79
C ASP A 189 29.99 -4.43 -28.73
N PRO A 190 31.34 -4.39 -28.87
CA PRO A 190 32.22 -3.88 -27.84
C PRO A 190 31.96 -2.42 -27.44
N SER A 191 31.69 -1.53 -28.40
CA SER A 191 31.47 -0.10 -28.11
C SER A 191 30.11 0.12 -27.43
N ALA A 192 29.06 -0.54 -27.93
CA ALA A 192 27.76 -0.52 -27.27
C ALA A 192 27.81 -1.15 -25.87
N ARG A 193 28.64 -2.18 -25.68
CA ARG A 193 28.81 -2.88 -24.41
C ARG A 193 29.41 -1.98 -23.33
N GLU A 194 30.50 -1.27 -23.63
CA GLU A 194 31.10 -0.30 -22.70
C GLU A 194 30.12 0.84 -22.36
N ALA A 195 29.40 1.36 -23.38
CA ALA A 195 28.40 2.39 -23.16
C ALA A 195 27.23 1.91 -22.28
N SER A 196 26.71 0.70 -22.52
CA SER A 196 25.67 0.08 -21.70
C SER A 196 26.14 -0.19 -20.28
N PHE A 197 27.38 -0.66 -20.11
CA PHE A 197 28.01 -0.84 -18.79
C PHE A 197 28.01 0.47 -18.01
N HIS A 198 28.55 1.55 -18.60
CA HIS A 198 28.64 2.84 -17.94
C HIS A 198 27.26 3.44 -17.64
N ALA A 199 26.33 3.40 -18.59
CA ALA A 199 24.98 3.89 -18.37
C ALA A 199 24.28 3.18 -17.20
N MET A 200 24.43 1.85 -17.10
CA MET A 200 23.82 1.06 -16.03
C MET A 200 24.41 1.39 -14.66
N ILE A 201 25.73 1.45 -14.57
CA ILE A 201 26.41 1.65 -13.29
C ILE A 201 26.36 3.11 -12.81
N ASP A 202 26.33 4.07 -13.74
CA ASP A 202 26.16 5.49 -13.45
C ASP A 202 24.73 5.78 -12.95
N TYR A 203 23.72 5.11 -13.54
CA TYR A 203 22.36 5.13 -13.01
C TYR A 203 22.27 4.50 -11.62
N ALA A 204 22.89 3.34 -11.41
CA ALA A 204 22.93 2.72 -10.08
C ALA A 204 23.59 3.66 -9.05
N HIS A 205 24.64 4.38 -9.44
CA HIS A 205 25.30 5.38 -8.61
C HIS A 205 24.38 6.58 -8.29
N SER A 206 23.59 7.09 -9.24
CA SER A 206 22.66 8.19 -8.97
C SER A 206 21.59 7.83 -7.94
N GLN A 207 21.28 6.54 -7.77
CA GLN A 207 20.29 6.06 -6.80
C GLN A 207 20.85 5.87 -5.38
N VAL A 208 22.16 5.92 -5.17
CA VAL A 208 22.80 5.65 -3.86
C VAL A 208 22.26 6.58 -2.77
N GLU A 209 22.20 7.89 -3.04
CA GLU A 209 21.66 8.86 -2.06
C GLU A 209 20.19 8.58 -1.71
N SER A 210 19.39 8.20 -2.70
CA SER A 210 17.99 7.86 -2.48
C SER A 210 17.85 6.63 -1.58
N ILE A 211 18.69 5.61 -1.78
CA ILE A 211 18.69 4.40 -0.95
C ILE A 211 19.15 4.72 0.47
N LEU A 212 20.22 5.51 0.64
CA LEU A 212 20.72 5.94 1.94
C LEU A 212 19.65 6.67 2.76
N LEU A 213 18.90 7.58 2.13
CA LEU A 213 17.80 8.30 2.77
C LEU A 213 16.63 7.38 3.11
N GLN A 214 16.19 6.55 2.16
CA GLN A 214 15.04 5.65 2.37
C GLN A 214 15.30 4.65 3.50
N LYS A 215 16.54 4.17 3.63
CA LYS A 215 16.95 3.22 4.67
C LYS A 215 17.41 3.90 5.97
N GLY A 216 17.46 5.23 6.02
CA GLY A 216 17.94 5.95 7.21
C GLY A 216 19.42 5.70 7.53
N LEU A 217 20.22 5.25 6.56
CA LEU A 217 21.62 4.87 6.78
C LEU A 217 22.54 6.06 7.06
N ARG A 218 22.11 7.27 6.68
CA ARG A 218 22.80 8.51 7.04
C ARG A 218 22.81 8.74 8.55
N ASP A 219 21.73 8.39 9.23
CA ASP A 219 21.53 8.61 10.67
C ASP A 219 21.87 7.36 11.52
N ALA A 220 22.17 6.23 10.88
CA ALA A 220 22.52 4.99 11.56
C ALA A 220 23.83 5.12 12.36
N THR A 221 23.83 4.57 13.57
CA THR A 221 24.97 4.61 14.50
C THR A 221 26.10 3.69 14.03
N ASP A 222 27.31 3.96 14.54
CA ASP A 222 28.40 2.99 14.45
C ASP A 222 27.96 1.65 15.04
N GLY A 223 28.39 0.54 14.42
CA GLY A 223 27.98 -0.80 14.81
C GLY A 223 26.65 -1.29 14.20
N HIS A 224 25.90 -0.46 13.46
CA HIS A 224 24.66 -0.90 12.79
C HIS A 224 24.94 -2.05 11.82
N HIS A 225 24.24 -3.16 11.98
CA HIS A 225 24.29 -4.29 11.05
C HIS A 225 22.93 -4.97 11.03
N ALA A 226 22.30 -5.05 9.87
CA ALA A 226 20.97 -5.63 9.71
C ALA A 226 20.91 -6.47 8.44
N ILE A 227 20.38 -7.68 8.57
CA ILE A 227 20.13 -8.61 7.46
C ILE A 227 18.66 -8.97 7.53
N ASN A 228 17.89 -8.52 6.55
CA ASN A 228 16.47 -8.80 6.44
C ASN A 228 16.24 -9.60 5.16
N ILE A 229 15.67 -10.78 5.31
CA ILE A 229 15.22 -11.61 4.19
C ILE A 229 13.74 -11.87 4.37
N THR A 230 12.96 -11.47 3.37
CA THR A 230 11.50 -11.54 3.40
C THR A 230 11.00 -12.13 2.11
N THR A 231 9.92 -12.91 2.17
CA THR A 231 9.21 -13.39 0.99
C THR A 231 8.11 -12.41 0.61
N SER A 232 8.00 -12.07 -0.69
CA SER A 232 6.85 -11.34 -1.23
C SER A 232 5.86 -12.35 -1.80
N ASP A 233 4.74 -12.55 -1.09
CA ASP A 233 3.65 -13.44 -1.55
C ASP A 233 3.00 -12.96 -2.86
N ARG A 234 3.19 -11.69 -3.24
CA ARG A 234 2.61 -11.11 -4.46
C ARG A 234 3.47 -11.32 -5.69
N ASP A 235 4.80 -11.34 -5.51
CA ASP A 235 5.77 -11.37 -6.61
C ASP A 235 6.53 -12.70 -6.69
N ASP A 236 6.17 -13.69 -5.85
CA ASP A 236 6.83 -14.99 -5.71
C ASP A 236 8.37 -14.88 -5.66
N CYS A 237 8.87 -13.87 -4.94
CA CYS A 237 10.30 -13.58 -4.82
C CYS A 237 10.75 -13.41 -3.37
N ILE A 238 12.00 -13.81 -3.13
CA ILE A 238 12.78 -13.55 -1.92
C ILE A 238 13.43 -12.19 -2.09
N VAL A 239 13.13 -11.27 -1.18
CA VAL A 239 13.75 -9.96 -1.09
C VAL A 239 14.86 -10.03 -0.05
N ILE A 240 16.04 -9.58 -0.44
CA ILE A 240 17.24 -9.52 0.40
C ILE A 240 17.57 -8.05 0.66
N ASP A 241 17.79 -7.69 1.92
CA ASP A 241 18.17 -6.35 2.35
C ASP A 241 19.25 -6.46 3.44
N VAL A 242 20.49 -6.17 3.06
CA VAL A 242 21.64 -6.18 3.96
C VAL A 242 22.16 -4.76 4.11
N GLN A 243 22.40 -4.35 5.34
CA GLN A 243 22.85 -3.02 5.70
C GLN A 243 23.94 -3.09 6.75
N SER A 244 24.94 -2.24 6.63
CA SER A 244 25.98 -2.13 7.64
C SER A 244 26.56 -0.73 7.70
N VAL A 245 26.80 -0.23 8.91
CA VAL A 245 27.54 1.01 9.15
C VAL A 245 28.61 0.77 10.20
N ARG A 246 29.85 1.17 9.88
CA ARG A 246 31.01 1.07 10.76
C ARG A 246 31.87 2.32 10.68
N VAL A 247 32.46 2.72 11.80
CA VAL A 247 33.53 3.72 11.87
C VAL A 247 34.84 2.99 12.11
N LEU A 248 35.81 3.23 11.23
CA LEU A 248 37.11 2.56 11.24
C LEU A 248 38.22 3.58 11.45
N ASP A 249 39.29 3.18 12.14
CA ASP A 249 40.48 3.99 12.40
C ASP A 249 41.49 3.91 11.24
N VAL A 250 40.99 4.08 10.01
CA VAL A 250 41.75 3.98 8.76
C VAL A 250 41.30 5.08 7.78
N ASP A 251 42.22 5.57 6.93
CA ASP A 251 41.85 6.54 5.90
C ASP A 251 40.83 5.94 4.92
N PHE A 252 39.86 6.76 4.51
CA PHE A 252 38.75 6.29 3.68
C PHE A 252 39.23 5.72 2.34
N LEU A 253 40.34 6.24 1.78
CA LEU A 253 40.85 5.78 0.49
C LEU A 253 41.54 4.42 0.63
N GLU A 254 42.22 4.17 1.75
CA GLU A 254 42.82 2.87 2.04
C GLU A 254 41.74 1.80 2.20
N ASN A 255 40.69 2.07 2.98
CA ASN A 255 39.57 1.12 3.11
C ASN A 255 38.80 0.96 1.79
N ALA A 256 38.70 2.01 0.96
CA ALA A 256 38.08 1.93 -0.36
C ALA A 256 38.89 1.03 -1.30
N ASN A 257 40.23 1.09 -1.24
CA ASN A 257 41.10 0.20 -1.99
C ASN A 257 40.96 -1.25 -1.50
N LYS A 258 40.90 -1.49 -0.18
CA LYS A 258 40.60 -2.84 0.38
C LYS A 258 39.26 -3.36 -0.16
N CYS A 259 38.21 -2.56 -0.12
CA CYS A 259 36.88 -2.91 -0.66
C CYS A 259 36.94 -3.22 -2.16
N TRP A 260 37.66 -2.41 -2.95
CA TRP A 260 37.82 -2.65 -4.39
C TRP A 260 38.57 -3.95 -4.66
N SER A 261 39.70 -4.19 -3.98
CA SER A 261 40.52 -5.39 -4.16
C SER A 261 39.78 -6.68 -3.82
N LEU A 262 38.93 -6.66 -2.78
CA LEU A 262 38.12 -7.82 -2.38
C LEU A 262 37.26 -8.37 -3.54
N TRP A 263 36.67 -7.48 -4.34
CA TRP A 263 35.77 -7.87 -5.45
C TRP A 263 36.48 -7.90 -6.80
N CYS A 264 37.37 -6.95 -7.07
CA CYS A 264 37.91 -6.71 -8.40
C CYS A 264 39.35 -7.20 -8.59
N GLU A 265 40.06 -7.61 -7.53
CA GLU A 265 41.42 -8.16 -7.61
C GLU A 265 41.52 -9.53 -6.90
N PRO A 266 40.70 -10.54 -7.29
CA PRO A 266 40.63 -11.82 -6.59
C PRO A 266 41.92 -12.68 -6.69
N GLU A 267 42.76 -12.40 -7.69
CA GLU A 267 44.04 -13.10 -7.90
C GLU A 267 45.19 -12.51 -7.07
N VAL A 268 45.13 -11.21 -6.77
CA VAL A 268 46.17 -10.48 -6.01
C VAL A 268 45.89 -10.56 -4.50
N THR A 269 44.62 -10.66 -4.12
CA THR A 269 44.20 -10.73 -2.72
C THR A 269 44.44 -12.13 -2.14
N THR A 270 45.66 -12.40 -1.68
CA THR A 270 46.05 -13.69 -1.07
C THR A 270 45.54 -13.88 0.36
N THR A 271 45.14 -12.82 1.05
CA THR A 271 44.84 -12.84 2.50
C THR A 271 43.37 -12.92 2.85
N ALA A 272 42.44 -12.58 1.94
CA ALA A 272 41.02 -12.55 2.24
C ALA A 272 40.18 -12.93 1.02
N LYS A 273 39.75 -14.21 0.97
CA LYS A 273 38.77 -14.70 -0.01
C LYS A 273 37.49 -15.01 0.72
N ILE A 274 36.36 -14.74 0.07
CA ILE A 274 35.05 -15.16 0.54
C ILE A 274 34.88 -16.62 0.09
N PRO A 275 34.99 -17.63 0.98
CA PRO A 275 35.00 -19.04 0.59
C PRO A 275 33.69 -19.49 -0.08
N THR A 276 32.60 -18.82 0.23
CA THR A 276 31.26 -19.09 -0.32
C THR A 276 31.02 -18.47 -1.70
N VAL A 277 31.92 -17.61 -2.20
CA VAL A 277 31.73 -16.88 -3.46
C VAL A 277 32.96 -17.00 -4.35
N ASN A 278 32.79 -17.59 -5.52
CA ASN A 278 33.81 -17.61 -6.56
C ASN A 278 33.63 -16.40 -7.49
N ILE A 279 34.64 -15.52 -7.50
CA ILE A 279 34.64 -14.27 -8.27
C ILE A 279 35.65 -14.39 -9.42
N LYS A 280 35.20 -14.10 -10.64
CA LYS A 280 36.03 -14.03 -11.83
C LYS A 280 35.83 -12.68 -12.53
N VAL A 281 36.92 -11.94 -12.75
CA VAL A 281 36.89 -10.73 -13.58
C VAL A 281 36.82 -11.15 -15.04
N LEU A 282 35.76 -10.74 -15.74
CA LEU A 282 35.53 -11.05 -17.16
C LEU A 282 36.11 -9.97 -18.06
N ASP A 283 35.93 -8.70 -17.70
CA ASP A 283 36.35 -7.54 -18.51
C ASP A 283 36.64 -6.32 -17.63
N ARG A 284 37.36 -5.33 -18.19
CA ARG A 284 37.66 -4.06 -17.54
C ARG A 284 37.45 -2.88 -18.48
N PHE A 285 36.60 -1.95 -18.04
CA PHE A 285 36.30 -0.70 -18.76
C PHE A 285 37.05 0.46 -18.13
N GLY A 286 38.39 0.35 -18.12
CA GLY A 286 39.29 1.28 -17.45
C GLY A 286 39.71 0.85 -16.03
N PRO A 287 40.46 1.70 -15.31
CA PRO A 287 41.09 1.33 -14.03
C PRO A 287 40.12 1.26 -12.84
N ASN A 288 38.91 1.81 -13.01
CA ASN A 288 37.92 1.98 -11.94
C ASN A 288 36.62 1.25 -12.23
N ALA A 289 36.59 0.41 -13.26
CA ALA A 289 35.39 -0.30 -13.69
C ALA A 289 35.74 -1.74 -14.10
N ALA A 290 35.05 -2.69 -13.48
CA ALA A 290 35.25 -4.12 -13.71
C ALA A 290 33.91 -4.80 -13.96
N TYR A 291 33.91 -5.77 -14.87
CA TYR A 291 32.79 -6.65 -15.11
C TYR A 291 33.11 -8.04 -14.57
N LEU A 292 32.27 -8.52 -13.66
CA LEU A 292 32.54 -9.70 -12.84
C LEU A 292 31.49 -10.79 -13.08
N GLN A 293 31.94 -12.04 -12.96
CA GLN A 293 31.09 -13.19 -12.73
C GLN A 293 31.25 -13.64 -11.28
N ASN A 294 30.15 -13.82 -10.57
CA ASN A 294 30.11 -14.32 -9.21
C ASN A 294 29.27 -15.60 -9.16
N ILE A 295 29.81 -16.66 -8.57
CA ILE A 295 29.10 -17.90 -8.30
C ILE A 295 29.05 -18.09 -6.78
N GLY A 296 27.85 -18.03 -6.21
CA GLY A 296 27.60 -18.34 -4.80
C GLY A 296 27.38 -19.83 -4.61
N SER A 297 28.08 -20.40 -3.63
CA SER A 297 28.06 -21.82 -3.31
C SER A 297 27.64 -22.05 -1.87
N PHE A 298 26.88 -23.13 -1.64
CA PHE A 298 26.53 -23.60 -0.32
C PHE A 298 27.44 -24.77 0.10
N GLY A 299 28.01 -24.71 1.30
CA GLY A 299 28.83 -25.79 1.88
C GLY A 299 29.97 -26.27 0.97
N ASP A 300 30.15 -27.59 0.85
CA ASP A 300 31.13 -28.28 -0.02
C ASP A 300 30.82 -28.07 -1.52
N GLU A 301 31.00 -26.84 -2.00
CA GLU A 301 31.04 -26.47 -3.42
C GLU A 301 29.77 -26.73 -4.24
N LYS A 302 28.56 -26.68 -3.65
CA LYS A 302 27.33 -26.72 -4.45
C LYS A 302 26.96 -25.32 -4.97
N PRO A 303 27.23 -24.97 -6.24
CA PRO A 303 26.88 -23.66 -6.77
C PRO A 303 25.36 -23.56 -6.87
N TYR A 304 24.78 -22.49 -6.35
CA TYR A 304 23.33 -22.28 -6.42
C TYR A 304 22.97 -20.92 -7.01
N LEU A 305 23.84 -19.92 -6.88
CA LEU A 305 23.62 -18.55 -7.32
C LEU A 305 24.64 -18.16 -8.39
N PHE A 306 24.16 -17.59 -9.49
CA PHE A 306 24.96 -17.03 -10.57
C PHE A 306 24.63 -15.54 -10.73
N MET A 307 25.67 -14.71 -10.84
CA MET A 307 25.52 -13.27 -11.08
C MET A 307 26.58 -12.78 -12.05
N LEU A 308 26.15 -12.01 -13.04
CA LEU A 308 27.01 -11.10 -13.77
C LEU A 308 26.85 -9.71 -13.19
N SER A 309 27.94 -9.00 -12.97
CA SER A 309 27.92 -7.75 -12.19
C SER A 309 28.83 -6.70 -12.79
N ALA A 310 28.27 -5.52 -13.03
CA ALA A 310 29.03 -4.32 -13.29
C ALA A 310 29.44 -3.69 -11.96
N VAL A 311 30.72 -3.40 -11.79
CA VAL A 311 31.27 -2.74 -10.60
C VAL A 311 32.07 -1.52 -11.02
N LYS A 312 31.81 -0.37 -10.41
CA LYS A 312 32.56 0.87 -10.67
C LYS A 312 32.81 1.63 -9.38
N ARG A 313 34.02 2.15 -9.21
CA ARG A 313 34.39 3.04 -8.11
C ARG A 313 34.43 4.50 -8.56
N TYR A 314 33.87 5.37 -7.72
CA TYR A 314 33.84 6.82 -7.86
C TYR A 314 34.59 7.39 -6.67
N VAL A 315 35.77 7.97 -6.92
CA VAL A 315 36.60 8.57 -5.89
C VAL A 315 36.44 10.08 -5.96
N GLU A 316 35.95 10.66 -4.88
CA GLU A 316 35.79 12.09 -4.70
C GLU A 316 36.79 12.60 -3.63
N LYS A 317 36.74 13.90 -3.33
CA LYS A 317 37.69 14.53 -2.40
C LYS A 317 37.59 13.96 -0.98
N ASP A 318 36.37 13.82 -0.48
CA ASP A 318 36.09 13.47 0.93
C ASP A 318 35.32 12.16 1.07
N ARG A 319 35.08 11.45 -0.04
CA ARG A 319 34.40 10.16 -0.05
C ARG A 319 34.77 9.30 -1.25
N ALA A 320 34.56 8.00 -1.14
CA ALA A 320 34.61 7.06 -2.24
C ALA A 320 33.34 6.21 -2.24
N VAL A 321 32.80 5.93 -3.43
CA VAL A 321 31.61 5.09 -3.61
C VAL A 321 31.96 3.97 -4.57
N ILE A 322 31.80 2.73 -4.14
CA ILE A 322 31.90 1.55 -5.00
C ILE A 322 30.50 1.04 -5.20
N VAL A 323 30.04 1.01 -6.44
CA VAL A 323 28.69 0.55 -6.79
C VAL A 323 28.80 -0.73 -7.57
N MET A 324 27.90 -1.66 -7.30
CA MET A 324 27.73 -2.91 -8.00
C MET A 324 26.27 -3.07 -8.41
N ARG A 325 26.06 -3.47 -9.66
CA ARG A 325 24.73 -3.75 -10.21
C ARG A 325 24.76 -5.00 -11.06
N THR A 326 23.79 -5.90 -10.88
CA THR A 326 23.76 -7.14 -11.66
C THR A 326 23.17 -6.94 -13.06
N VAL A 327 23.79 -7.63 -14.01
CA VAL A 327 23.34 -7.81 -15.40
C VAL A 327 22.58 -9.13 -15.47
N LEU A 328 21.37 -9.09 -16.02
CA LEU A 328 20.49 -10.27 -16.06
C LEU A 328 20.62 -11.05 -17.37
N GLU A 329 20.97 -10.37 -18.46
CA GLU A 329 21.20 -11.00 -19.75
C GLU A 329 22.49 -10.48 -20.38
N ASP A 330 23.34 -11.40 -20.82
CA ASP A 330 24.57 -11.09 -21.53
C ASP A 330 24.72 -12.05 -22.72
N ALA A 331 24.81 -11.48 -23.93
CA ALA A 331 24.93 -12.26 -25.15
C ALA A 331 26.23 -13.08 -25.22
N LEU A 332 27.30 -12.62 -24.55
CA LEU A 332 28.61 -13.29 -24.56
C LEU A 332 28.78 -14.29 -23.41
N HIS A 333 28.03 -14.12 -22.32
CA HIS A 333 28.12 -14.94 -21.12
C HIS A 333 26.72 -15.37 -20.67
N PRO A 334 26.06 -16.30 -21.36
CA PRO A 334 24.74 -16.75 -20.98
C PRO A 334 24.77 -17.42 -19.60
N PRO A 335 23.74 -17.22 -18.76
CA PRO A 335 23.68 -17.85 -17.44
C PRO A 335 23.62 -19.37 -17.58
N PRO A 336 24.33 -20.12 -16.71
CA PRO A 336 24.29 -21.57 -16.71
C PRO A 336 22.89 -22.07 -16.30
N PRO A 337 22.42 -23.20 -16.88
CA PRO A 337 21.12 -23.77 -16.50
C PRO A 337 21.14 -24.27 -15.05
N GLY A 338 20.00 -24.16 -14.36
CA GLY A 338 19.82 -24.70 -13.01
C GLY A 338 20.38 -23.85 -11.87
N LEU A 339 20.97 -22.68 -12.13
CA LEU A 339 21.38 -21.74 -11.07
C LEU A 339 20.40 -20.58 -10.97
N PHE A 340 20.20 -20.07 -9.75
CA PHE A 340 19.49 -18.82 -9.53
C PHE A 340 20.24 -17.67 -10.20
N ILE A 341 19.53 -16.80 -10.90
CA ILE A 341 20.11 -15.56 -11.45
C ILE A 341 19.89 -14.46 -10.43
N GLY A 342 20.96 -13.96 -9.84
CA GLY A 342 20.85 -12.93 -8.80
C GLY A 342 20.53 -11.55 -9.39
N ASN A 343 19.43 -10.96 -8.93
CA ASN A 343 19.11 -9.57 -9.20
C ASN A 343 19.52 -8.71 -7.99
N HIS A 344 20.70 -8.10 -8.03
CA HIS A 344 21.24 -7.36 -6.90
C HIS A 344 21.71 -5.96 -7.27
N THR A 345 21.68 -5.09 -6.28
CA THR A 345 22.33 -3.77 -6.28
C THR A 345 22.97 -3.57 -4.94
N SER A 346 24.24 -3.24 -4.95
CA SER A 346 24.95 -2.93 -3.72
C SER A 346 25.85 -1.73 -3.91
N PHE A 347 26.14 -1.07 -2.80
CA PHE A 347 27.17 -0.06 -2.76
C PHE A 347 27.94 -0.14 -1.44
N CYS A 348 29.18 0.31 -1.51
CA CYS A 348 30.02 0.63 -0.35
C CYS A 348 30.38 2.12 -0.46
N LEU A 349 29.86 2.91 0.48
CA LEU A 349 30.18 4.32 0.65
C LEU A 349 31.21 4.44 1.77
N LEU A 350 32.32 5.12 1.49
CA LEU A 350 33.36 5.42 2.46
C LEU A 350 33.51 6.93 2.57
N GLU A 351 33.24 7.48 3.74
CA GLU A 351 33.32 8.92 3.99
C GLU A 351 34.47 9.24 4.92
N ARG A 352 35.20 10.31 4.61
CA ARG A 352 36.23 10.85 5.50
C ARG A 352 35.56 11.38 6.77
N LEU A 353 36.10 10.98 7.92
CA LEU A 353 35.81 11.60 9.20
C LEU A 353 37.03 12.37 9.69
N GLU A 354 36.84 13.16 10.75
CA GLU A 354 37.94 13.83 11.44
C GLU A 354 38.92 12.81 12.02
N ASN A 355 40.16 13.24 12.25
CA ASN A 355 41.23 12.43 12.86
C ASN A 355 41.67 11.19 12.05
N GLY A 356 41.47 11.20 10.73
CA GLY A 356 41.90 10.11 9.86
C GLY A 356 41.05 8.85 9.95
N LYS A 357 39.88 8.93 10.60
CA LYS A 357 38.89 7.85 10.61
C LYS A 357 38.08 7.85 9.31
N CYS A 358 37.43 6.74 9.01
CA CYS A 358 36.45 6.66 7.95
C CYS A 358 35.14 6.04 8.43
N ARG A 359 34.02 6.52 7.86
CA ARG A 359 32.72 5.89 8.02
C ARG A 359 32.44 5.05 6.79
N ARG A 360 32.31 3.74 6.96
CA ARG A 360 31.87 2.81 5.93
C ARG A 360 30.37 2.56 6.09
N THR A 361 29.64 2.75 5.00
CA THR A 361 28.22 2.39 4.87
C THR A 361 28.06 1.44 3.70
N MET A 362 27.60 0.23 3.97
CA MET A 362 27.29 -0.76 2.95
C MET A 362 25.79 -1.04 2.93
N CYS A 363 25.26 -1.19 1.72
CA CYS A 363 23.90 -1.66 1.52
C CYS A 363 23.88 -2.59 0.32
N MET A 364 23.15 -3.69 0.44
CA MET A 364 22.86 -4.61 -0.64
C MET A 364 21.36 -4.89 -0.64
N LEU A 365 20.75 -4.69 -1.81
CA LEU A 365 19.36 -4.98 -2.10
C LEU A 365 19.32 -6.06 -3.17
N GLY A 366 18.59 -7.14 -2.91
CA GLY A 366 18.52 -8.31 -3.76
C GLY A 366 17.10 -8.82 -3.97
N GLN A 367 16.88 -9.46 -5.11
CA GLN A 367 15.69 -10.25 -5.40
C GLN A 367 16.10 -11.57 -6.04
N LEU A 368 15.53 -12.66 -5.54
CA LEU A 368 15.63 -13.99 -6.14
C LEU A 368 14.23 -14.59 -6.26
N PRO A 369 13.93 -15.39 -7.30
CA PRO A 369 12.67 -16.13 -7.35
C PRO A 369 12.60 -17.15 -6.19
N ILE A 370 11.40 -17.37 -5.65
CA ILE A 370 11.17 -18.39 -4.60
C ILE A 370 11.31 -19.80 -5.17
N GLN A 371 10.88 -20.00 -6.42
CA GLN A 371 10.97 -21.29 -7.08
C GLN A 371 12.37 -21.52 -7.64
N ALA A 372 12.96 -22.66 -7.31
CA ALA A 372 14.24 -23.07 -7.84
C ALA A 372 14.17 -23.32 -9.36
N PRO A 373 15.19 -22.91 -10.13
CA PRO A 373 15.27 -23.22 -11.54
C PRO A 373 15.36 -24.74 -11.72
N GLY A 374 14.44 -25.30 -12.50
CA GLY A 374 13.93 -26.67 -12.35
C GLY A 374 14.90 -27.85 -12.36
N SER A 375 16.16 -27.71 -12.78
CA SER A 375 17.18 -28.78 -12.73
C SER A 375 18.40 -28.43 -11.87
N GLY A 376 18.27 -27.43 -11.00
CA GLY A 376 19.32 -26.96 -10.12
C GLY A 376 19.57 -27.86 -8.90
N PRO A 377 20.67 -27.65 -8.17
CA PRO A 377 20.97 -28.40 -6.94
C PRO A 377 19.97 -28.17 -5.80
N LEU A 378 19.07 -27.20 -5.95
CA LEU A 378 17.96 -26.90 -5.04
C LEU A 378 16.59 -27.18 -5.66
N ALA A 379 16.52 -27.86 -6.82
CA ALA A 379 15.26 -28.11 -7.53
C ALA A 379 14.30 -29.03 -6.77
N ASP A 380 14.83 -29.99 -6.01
CA ASP A 380 14.05 -30.94 -5.21
C ASP A 380 13.75 -30.44 -3.79
N GLU A 381 14.30 -29.29 -3.40
CA GLU A 381 14.18 -28.75 -2.05
C GLU A 381 12.90 -27.91 -1.89
N PRO A 382 12.18 -28.00 -0.76
CA PRO A 382 10.98 -27.21 -0.54
C PRO A 382 11.32 -25.70 -0.46
N PRO A 383 10.43 -24.81 -0.95
CA PRO A 383 10.70 -23.35 -1.02
C PRO A 383 11.12 -22.69 0.30
N MET A 384 10.59 -23.17 1.44
CA MET A 384 10.99 -22.70 2.78
C MET A 384 12.47 -22.93 3.05
N MET A 385 13.03 -24.06 2.61
CA MET A 385 14.46 -24.33 2.76
C MET A 385 15.31 -23.42 1.89
N VAL A 386 14.84 -23.03 0.70
CA VAL A 386 15.55 -22.07 -0.17
C VAL A 386 15.73 -20.72 0.54
N CYS A 387 14.71 -20.23 1.25
CA CYS A 387 14.81 -19.00 2.03
C CYS A 387 15.84 -19.14 3.16
N ASP A 388 15.81 -20.25 3.90
CA ASP A 388 16.78 -20.53 4.97
C ASP A 388 18.21 -20.64 4.44
N TYR A 389 18.41 -21.24 3.26
CA TYR A 389 19.70 -21.33 2.60
C TYR A 389 20.21 -19.95 2.19
N VAL A 390 19.37 -19.14 1.55
CA VAL A 390 19.71 -17.77 1.17
C VAL A 390 20.04 -16.94 2.39
N LEU A 391 19.28 -17.08 3.49
CA LEU A 391 19.55 -16.41 4.76
C LEU A 391 20.87 -16.81 5.38
N SER A 392 21.13 -18.12 5.47
CA SER A 392 22.37 -18.65 6.02
C SER A 392 23.58 -18.16 5.21
N HIS A 393 23.55 -18.32 3.89
CA HIS A 393 24.63 -17.88 3.00
C HIS A 393 24.85 -16.36 3.06
N THR A 394 23.78 -15.57 3.00
CA THR A 394 23.86 -14.11 3.06
C THR A 394 24.41 -13.64 4.40
N THR A 395 23.97 -14.25 5.50
CA THR A 395 24.44 -13.92 6.85
C THR A 395 25.92 -14.24 7.02
N GLN A 396 26.33 -15.46 6.66
CA GLN A 396 27.73 -15.87 6.74
C GLN A 396 28.63 -14.97 5.90
N THR A 397 28.22 -14.70 4.65
CA THR A 397 28.99 -13.84 3.74
C THR A 397 29.07 -12.41 4.25
N SER A 398 27.97 -11.87 4.79
CA SER A 398 27.92 -10.52 5.37
C SER A 398 28.87 -10.37 6.56
N HIS A 399 28.88 -11.32 7.50
CA HIS A 399 29.81 -11.30 8.63
C HIS A 399 31.26 -11.41 8.19
N LEU A 400 31.57 -12.31 7.24
CA LEU A 400 32.94 -12.44 6.72
C LEU A 400 33.42 -11.15 6.04
N ILE A 401 32.56 -10.47 5.29
CA ILE A 401 32.90 -9.18 4.67
C ILE A 401 33.16 -8.12 5.76
N GLU A 402 32.34 -8.09 6.83
CA GLU A 402 32.55 -7.18 7.94
C GLU A 402 33.90 -7.40 8.63
N ASP A 403 34.28 -8.66 8.87
CA ASP A 403 35.54 -9.03 9.50
C ASP A 403 36.73 -8.65 8.59
N ILE A 404 36.71 -9.08 7.33
CA ILE A 404 37.77 -8.81 6.34
C ILE A 404 38.02 -7.32 6.15
N LEU A 405 36.96 -6.52 6.11
CA LEU A 405 37.07 -5.09 5.86
C LEU A 405 37.15 -4.26 7.16
N GLY A 406 36.93 -4.88 8.31
CA GLY A 406 37.01 -4.27 9.65
C GLY A 406 38.43 -4.32 10.23
N GLU A 407 39.23 -5.29 9.81
CA GLU A 407 40.69 -5.34 9.99
C GLU A 407 41.43 -4.41 9.00
#